data_AF-A0A1H3E997-F1
#
_entry.id   AF-A0A1H3E997-F1
#
_cell.length_a   1.000
_cell.length_b   1.000
_cell.length_c   1.000
_cell.angle_alpha   90.00
_cell.angle_beta   90.00
_cell.angle_gamma   90.00
#
_symmetry.space_group_name_H-M   'P 1'
#
loop_
_entity.id
_entity.type
_entity.pdbx_description
1 polymer ?
#
loop_
_entity_poly.entity_id
_entity_poly.type
_entity_poly.pdbx_seq_one_letter_code
_entity_poly.pdbx_strand_id
1 'polypeptide(L)'
;MSTSSTTAPTAPDIPPHVRPPGRDFRSAFRDLSRGWGQRELWLQLGWQDIRQRYRRSVLGPIWITISMAVTAIALGILYSALFGLELATLLPHVLVGMIVWTFISGCISEGSEVFVSNSGLITHLPAPISIHVYRLVWRQTLFFGHNLIVYAVMLVFFPQPLRWTDLSAFLAFGLLVVNGMWVALLIGIISTRFRDLPPVTQSLVQLLFFLTPIVWMYDVLRDNPAVAERARWVELNPLFHFVELIRRPMLGQDQEWHTWFIVIGIALVGWALTLLVMRRYRSRVAYWV
;
A
#
# COMPACT_ATOMS: atom_id res chain seq x y z
N MET A 1 10.78 -49.59 63.40
CA MET A 1 11.20 -48.18 63.44
C MET A 1 11.59 -47.78 62.02
N SER A 2 10.72 -47.04 61.36
CA SER A 2 10.67 -46.85 59.91
C SER A 2 11.63 -45.73 59.48
N THR A 3 12.49 -46.01 58.52
CA THR A 3 13.39 -45.03 57.90
C THR A 3 12.59 -44.11 56.97
N SER A 4 12.40 -42.85 57.38
CA SER A 4 11.77 -41.82 56.54
C SER A 4 12.75 -41.35 55.47
N SER A 5 12.55 -41.80 54.24
CA SER A 5 13.15 -41.24 53.03
C SER A 5 12.47 -39.90 52.72
N THR A 6 13.13 -38.79 53.04
CA THR A 6 12.71 -37.45 52.60
C THR A 6 13.00 -37.34 51.10
N THR A 7 11.94 -37.36 50.30
CA THR A 7 11.93 -37.10 48.86
C THR A 7 12.43 -35.68 48.56
N ALA A 8 13.42 -35.58 47.67
CA ALA A 8 13.88 -34.30 47.15
C ALA A 8 12.75 -33.57 46.40
N PRO A 9 12.66 -32.22 46.49
CA PRO A 9 11.63 -31.48 45.78
C PRO A 9 11.86 -31.60 44.26
N THR A 10 10.84 -32.13 43.56
CA THR A 10 10.75 -32.12 42.10
C THR A 10 10.93 -30.70 41.59
N ALA A 11 11.92 -30.49 40.73
CA ALA A 11 12.15 -29.21 40.07
C ALA A 11 10.86 -28.74 39.37
N PRO A 12 10.49 -27.45 39.45
CA PRO A 12 9.31 -26.95 38.77
C PRO A 12 9.46 -27.17 37.26
N ASP A 13 8.41 -27.69 36.62
CA ASP A 13 8.30 -27.79 35.15
C ASP A 13 8.45 -26.40 34.55
N ILE A 14 9.65 -26.08 34.07
CA ILE A 14 9.92 -24.84 33.34
C ILE A 14 9.16 -24.98 32.01
N PRO A 15 8.17 -24.11 31.71
CA PRO A 15 7.48 -24.17 30.43
C PRO A 15 8.51 -24.12 29.30
N PRO A 16 8.33 -24.90 28.22
CA PRO A 16 9.33 -25.04 27.17
C PRO A 16 9.75 -23.65 26.71
N HIS A 17 11.05 -23.36 26.87
CA HIS A 17 11.65 -22.09 26.50
C HIS A 17 11.10 -21.67 25.15
N VAL A 18 10.33 -20.57 25.11
CA VAL A 18 9.88 -19.98 23.85
C VAL A 18 11.15 -19.66 23.09
N ARG A 19 11.50 -20.53 22.11
CA ARG A 19 12.77 -20.41 21.38
C ARG A 19 12.84 -18.98 20.86
N PRO A 20 13.95 -18.26 21.12
CA PRO A 20 14.09 -16.92 20.59
C PRO A 20 13.83 -16.99 19.08
N PRO A 21 13.03 -16.07 18.52
CA PRO A 21 12.71 -16.08 17.10
C PRO A 21 13.99 -16.24 16.28
N GLY A 22 14.18 -17.42 15.67
CA GLY A 22 15.39 -17.75 14.92
C GLY A 22 15.63 -16.73 13.81
N ARG A 23 16.89 -16.41 13.52
CA ARG A 23 17.31 -15.45 12.48
C ARG A 23 17.30 -16.09 11.09
N ASP A 24 16.21 -16.80 10.80
CA ASP A 24 16.09 -17.70 9.64
C ASP A 24 14.96 -17.24 8.72
N PHE A 25 15.12 -17.43 7.42
CA PHE A 25 14.08 -17.13 6.43
C PHE A 25 12.77 -17.88 6.71
N ARG A 26 12.85 -19.14 7.20
CA ARG A 26 11.68 -19.93 7.60
C ARG A 26 10.84 -19.21 8.66
N SER A 27 11.48 -18.40 9.50
CA SER A 27 10.81 -17.68 10.57
C SER A 27 10.11 -16.41 10.07
N ALA A 28 10.71 -15.71 9.10
CA ALA A 28 10.09 -14.56 8.44
C ALA A 28 8.89 -15.01 7.60
N PHE A 29 9.05 -16.08 6.82
CA PHE A 29 7.95 -16.65 6.04
C PHE A 29 6.81 -17.15 6.94
N ARG A 30 7.15 -17.75 8.09
CA ARG A 30 6.15 -18.19 9.09
C ARG A 30 5.41 -17.01 9.72
N ASP A 31 6.05 -15.86 9.89
CA ASP A 31 5.38 -14.64 10.37
C ASP A 31 4.31 -14.21 9.35
N LEU A 32 4.69 -14.07 8.09
CA LEU A 32 3.79 -13.73 6.99
C LEU A 32 2.63 -14.72 6.85
N SER A 33 2.92 -16.03 6.90
CA SER A 33 1.92 -17.08 6.74
C SER A 33 0.96 -17.14 7.94
N ARG A 34 1.46 -16.98 9.17
CA ARG A 34 0.61 -16.93 10.37
C ARG A 34 -0.24 -15.67 10.41
N GLY A 35 0.31 -14.53 10.03
CA GLY A 35 -0.45 -13.29 9.94
C GLY A 35 -1.55 -13.39 8.87
N TRP A 36 -1.26 -14.05 7.74
CA TRP A 36 -2.26 -14.29 6.70
C TRP A 36 -3.38 -15.22 7.19
N GLY A 37 -3.02 -16.26 7.95
CA GLY A 37 -3.99 -17.15 8.60
C GLY A 37 -4.96 -16.46 9.55
N GLN A 38 -4.57 -15.32 10.13
CA GLN A 38 -5.41 -14.48 11.01
C GLN A 38 -6.24 -13.44 10.22
N ARG A 39 -6.76 -13.83 9.05
CA ARG A 39 -7.54 -12.97 8.15
C ARG A 39 -8.74 -12.29 8.78
N GLU A 40 -9.49 -13.02 9.59
CA GLU A 40 -10.67 -12.46 10.27
C GLU A 40 -10.28 -11.28 11.16
N LEU A 41 -9.14 -11.38 11.85
CA LEU A 41 -8.63 -10.33 12.72
C LEU A 41 -8.23 -9.08 11.92
N TRP A 42 -7.35 -9.20 10.93
CA TRP A 42 -6.88 -8.01 10.21
C TRP A 42 -7.95 -7.39 9.31
N LEU A 43 -8.89 -8.18 8.78
CA LEU A 43 -10.05 -7.67 8.05
C LEU A 43 -10.97 -6.84 8.96
N GLN A 44 -11.28 -7.37 10.15
CA GLN A 44 -12.13 -6.67 11.12
C GLN A 44 -11.44 -5.41 11.65
N LEU A 45 -10.16 -5.48 12.00
CA LEU A 45 -9.40 -4.32 12.47
C LEU A 45 -9.31 -3.22 11.41
N GLY A 46 -9.07 -3.57 10.14
CA GLY A 46 -9.00 -2.58 9.07
C GLY A 46 -10.37 -1.94 8.78
N TRP A 47 -11.46 -2.70 8.89
CA TRP A 47 -12.81 -2.14 8.83
C TRP A 47 -13.13 -1.23 10.02
N GLN A 48 -12.71 -1.63 11.22
CA GLN A 48 -12.87 -0.82 12.43
C GLN A 48 -12.10 0.49 12.34
N ASP A 49 -10.92 0.52 11.72
CA ASP A 49 -10.17 1.77 11.51
C ASP A 49 -10.99 2.82 10.77
N ILE A 50 -11.67 2.42 9.70
CA ILE A 50 -12.50 3.32 8.92
C ILE A 50 -13.70 3.77 9.77
N ARG A 51 -14.40 2.83 10.42
CA ARG A 51 -15.53 3.17 11.30
C ARG A 51 -15.13 4.12 12.42
N GLN A 52 -13.96 3.93 13.02
CA GLN A 52 -13.44 4.79 14.09
C GLN A 52 -13.08 6.18 13.57
N ARG A 53 -12.40 6.26 12.42
CA ARG A 53 -12.05 7.53 11.75
C ARG A 53 -13.30 8.38 11.46
N TYR A 54 -14.43 7.76 11.13
CA TYR A 54 -15.69 8.44 10.80
C TYR A 54 -16.79 8.34 11.89
N ARG A 55 -16.48 7.88 13.11
CA ARG A 55 -17.49 7.56 14.15
C ARG A 55 -18.40 8.73 14.54
N ARG A 56 -17.90 9.97 14.46
CA ARG A 56 -18.63 11.19 14.81
C ARG A 56 -18.98 12.05 13.59
N SER A 57 -18.80 11.51 12.39
CA SER A 57 -19.11 12.23 11.16
C SER A 57 -20.56 12.00 10.75
N VAL A 58 -21.27 13.07 10.39
CA VAL A 58 -22.65 13.01 9.88
C VAL A 58 -22.73 12.24 8.56
N LEU A 59 -21.77 12.47 7.65
CA LEU A 59 -21.74 11.82 6.33
C LEU A 59 -21.01 10.47 6.34
N GLY A 60 -20.27 10.16 7.41
CA GLY A 60 -19.55 8.90 7.53
C GLY A 60 -18.45 8.72 6.46
N PRO A 61 -18.20 7.47 6.00
CA PRO A 61 -17.18 7.15 4.98
C PRO A 61 -17.37 7.81 3.61
N ILE A 62 -18.57 8.33 3.31
CA ILE A 62 -18.87 9.02 2.04
C ILE A 62 -17.93 10.22 1.81
N TRP A 63 -17.40 10.81 2.89
CA TRP A 63 -16.37 11.85 2.79
C TRP A 63 -15.15 11.44 1.96
N ILE A 64 -14.75 10.16 1.99
CA ILE A 64 -13.63 9.65 1.19
C ILE A 64 -13.89 9.92 -0.30
N THR A 65 -15.07 9.51 -0.76
CA THR A 65 -15.54 9.64 -2.14
C THR A 65 -15.73 11.11 -2.52
N ILE A 66 -16.32 11.93 -1.64
CA ILE A 66 -16.49 13.38 -1.88
C ILE A 66 -15.14 14.06 -2.04
N SER A 67 -14.19 13.82 -1.13
CA SER A 67 -12.86 14.43 -1.19
C SER A 67 -12.12 14.05 -2.48
N MET A 68 -12.21 12.78 -2.90
CA MET A 68 -11.63 12.32 -4.17
C MET A 68 -12.28 13.03 -5.37
N ALA A 69 -13.62 13.08 -5.42
CA ALA A 69 -14.35 13.73 -6.50
C ALA A 69 -14.00 15.22 -6.62
N VAL A 70 -14.06 15.96 -5.50
CA VAL A 70 -13.74 17.39 -5.47
C VAL A 70 -12.31 17.64 -5.94
N THR A 71 -11.35 16.87 -5.44
CA THR A 71 -9.93 17.04 -5.79
C THR A 71 -9.69 16.72 -7.27
N ALA A 72 -10.19 15.59 -7.76
CA ALA A 72 -10.00 15.18 -9.15
C ALA A 72 -10.67 16.15 -10.13
N ILE A 73 -11.88 16.63 -9.83
CA ILE A 73 -12.59 17.62 -10.65
C ILE A 73 -11.84 18.95 -10.66
N ALA A 74 -11.41 19.45 -9.50
CA ALA A 74 -10.65 20.71 -9.42
C ALA A 74 -9.35 20.64 -10.23
N LEU A 75 -8.57 19.56 -10.08
CA LEU A 75 -7.35 19.36 -10.85
C LEU A 75 -7.64 19.15 -12.35
N GLY A 76 -8.67 18.37 -12.69
CA GLY A 76 -9.08 18.17 -14.08
C GLY A 76 -9.44 19.48 -14.78
N ILE A 77 -10.22 20.36 -14.13
CA ILE A 77 -10.57 21.68 -14.67
C ILE A 77 -9.33 22.58 -14.77
N LEU A 78 -8.51 22.64 -13.72
CA LEU A 78 -7.32 23.49 -13.69
C LEU A 78 -6.34 23.11 -14.81
N TYR A 79 -6.02 21.83 -14.95
CA TYR A 79 -5.01 21.38 -15.89
C TYR A 79 -5.54 21.27 -17.33
N SER A 80 -6.85 21.08 -17.53
CA SER A 80 -7.44 21.14 -18.88
C SER A 80 -7.35 22.55 -19.43
N ALA A 81 -7.65 23.56 -18.60
CA ALA A 81 -7.46 24.96 -18.95
C ALA A 81 -5.98 25.32 -19.19
N LEU A 82 -5.06 24.79 -18.37
CA LEU A 82 -3.62 25.09 -18.49
C LEU A 82 -2.99 24.49 -19.75
N PHE A 83 -3.36 23.26 -20.11
CA PHE A 83 -2.79 22.55 -21.26
C PHE A 83 -3.62 22.66 -22.55
N GLY A 84 -4.77 23.33 -22.50
CA GLY A 84 -5.68 23.41 -23.65
C GLY A 84 -6.26 22.06 -24.06
N LEU A 85 -6.39 21.12 -23.12
CA LEU A 85 -6.92 19.79 -23.37
C LEU A 85 -8.42 19.74 -23.06
N GLU A 86 -9.16 18.88 -23.75
CA GLU A 86 -10.57 18.66 -23.43
C GLU A 86 -10.71 18.05 -22.02
N LEU A 87 -11.61 18.63 -21.22
CA LEU A 87 -11.92 18.11 -19.88
C LEU A 87 -12.36 16.64 -19.92
N ALA A 88 -13.05 16.23 -20.99
CA ALA A 88 -13.51 14.86 -21.20
C ALA A 88 -12.37 13.85 -21.33
N THR A 89 -11.18 14.28 -21.76
CA THR A 89 -10.00 13.43 -21.88
C THR A 89 -9.15 13.51 -20.61
N LEU A 90 -8.97 14.70 -20.05
CA LEU A 90 -8.08 14.90 -18.90
C LEU A 90 -8.70 14.46 -17.56
N LEU A 91 -9.99 14.69 -17.34
CA LEU A 91 -10.61 14.36 -16.06
C LEU A 91 -10.58 12.86 -15.74
N PRO A 92 -10.92 11.93 -16.68
CA PRO A 92 -10.76 10.49 -16.44
C PRO A 92 -9.31 10.10 -16.10
N HIS A 93 -8.34 10.67 -16.82
CA HIS A 93 -6.90 10.43 -16.61
C HIS A 93 -6.44 10.82 -15.20
N VAL A 94 -6.79 12.04 -14.79
CA VAL A 94 -6.46 12.59 -13.46
C VAL A 94 -7.16 11.80 -12.37
N LEU A 95 -8.46 11.50 -12.54
CA LEU A 95 -9.23 10.77 -11.55
C LEU A 95 -8.64 9.38 -11.29
N VAL A 96 -8.43 8.58 -12.34
CA VAL A 96 -7.88 7.23 -12.18
C VAL A 96 -6.46 7.30 -11.60
N GLY A 97 -5.64 8.25 -12.08
CA GLY A 97 -4.32 8.51 -11.53
C GLY A 97 -4.35 8.80 -10.03
N MET A 98 -5.25 9.66 -9.57
CA MET A 98 -5.42 10.02 -8.16
C MET A 98 -5.89 8.84 -7.30
N ILE A 99 -6.81 8.03 -7.81
CA ILE A 99 -7.30 6.82 -7.11
C ILE A 99 -6.14 5.84 -6.88
N VAL A 100 -5.34 5.57 -7.91
CA VAL A 100 -4.18 4.67 -7.80
C VAL A 100 -3.10 5.28 -6.91
N TRP A 101 -2.80 6.57 -7.09
CA TRP A 101 -1.81 7.27 -6.29
C TRP A 101 -2.15 7.30 -4.80
N THR A 102 -3.41 7.54 -4.44
CA THR A 102 -3.82 7.58 -3.03
C THR A 102 -3.65 6.24 -2.34
N PHE A 103 -3.83 5.13 -3.05
CA PHE A 103 -3.48 3.80 -2.53
C PHE A 103 -1.97 3.65 -2.30
N ILE A 104 -1.16 4.01 -3.30
CA ILE A 104 0.32 3.91 -3.26
C ILE A 104 0.89 4.76 -2.13
N SER A 105 0.56 6.04 -2.12
CA SER A 105 1.00 7.00 -1.10
C SER A 105 0.50 6.59 0.29
N GLY A 106 -0.75 6.11 0.40
CA GLY A 106 -1.27 5.56 1.65
C GLY A 106 -0.44 4.38 2.18
N CYS A 107 -0.05 3.43 1.33
CA CYS A 107 0.80 2.30 1.73
C CYS A 107 2.21 2.73 2.16
N ILE A 108 2.80 3.73 1.50
CA ILE A 108 4.14 4.24 1.83
C ILE A 108 4.10 5.07 3.12
N SER A 109 3.26 6.10 3.14
CA SER A 109 3.17 7.09 4.21
C SER A 109 2.66 6.46 5.51
N GLU A 110 1.48 5.84 5.51
CA GLU A 110 0.95 5.21 6.72
C GLU A 110 1.71 3.92 7.06
N GLY A 111 2.38 3.29 6.08
CA GLY A 111 3.29 2.17 6.29
C GLY A 111 4.50 2.54 7.14
N SER A 112 5.04 3.74 6.95
CA SER A 112 6.16 4.24 7.76
C SER A 112 5.83 4.40 9.24
N GLU A 113 4.55 4.54 9.59
CA GLU A 113 4.08 4.75 10.96
C GLU A 113 3.36 3.51 11.53
N VAL A 114 3.22 2.43 10.73
CA VAL A 114 2.31 1.32 11.02
C VAL A 114 2.62 0.63 12.36
N PHE A 115 3.89 0.44 12.69
CA PHE A 115 4.28 -0.23 13.93
C PHE A 115 4.25 0.72 15.13
N VAL A 116 4.72 1.96 14.95
CA VAL A 116 4.74 2.97 16.01
C VAL A 116 3.32 3.30 16.48
N SER A 117 2.38 3.47 15.55
CA SER A 117 0.97 3.72 15.85
C SER A 117 0.26 2.53 16.50
N ASN A 118 0.81 1.32 16.39
CA ASN A 118 0.25 0.09 16.95
C ASN A 118 1.08 -0.45 18.14
N SER A 119 1.91 0.40 18.77
CA SER A 119 2.83 0.02 19.85
C SER A 119 2.17 -0.74 20.99
N GLY A 120 1.05 -0.24 21.49
CA GLY A 120 0.29 -0.90 22.56
C GLY A 120 -0.15 -2.32 22.19
N LEU A 121 -0.60 -2.54 20.96
CA LEU A 121 -1.01 -3.88 20.50
C LEU A 121 0.20 -4.82 20.35
N ILE A 122 1.30 -4.31 19.81
CA ILE A 122 2.52 -5.10 19.57
C ILE A 122 3.16 -5.55 20.90
N THR A 123 3.16 -4.69 21.91
CA THR A 123 3.80 -4.97 23.20
C THR A 123 2.95 -5.86 24.11
N HIS A 124 1.61 -5.86 23.94
CA HIS A 124 0.69 -6.61 24.79
C HIS A 124 0.14 -7.91 24.17
N LEU A 125 0.06 -8.01 22.83
CA LEU A 125 -0.41 -9.22 22.16
C LEU A 125 0.74 -9.89 21.40
N PRO A 126 1.04 -11.18 21.66
CA PRO A 126 2.03 -11.94 20.90
C PRO A 126 1.48 -12.31 19.51
N ALA A 127 1.36 -11.33 18.62
CA ALA A 127 0.86 -11.46 17.27
C ALA A 127 1.99 -11.29 16.23
N PRO A 128 1.92 -11.97 15.06
CA PRO A 128 2.81 -11.69 13.94
C PRO A 128 2.76 -10.22 13.54
N ILE A 129 3.92 -9.58 13.37
CA ILE A 129 3.99 -8.16 13.03
C ILE A 129 3.33 -7.87 11.68
N SER A 130 3.33 -8.84 10.76
CA SER A 130 2.71 -8.69 9.44
C SER A 130 1.20 -8.40 9.50
N ILE A 131 0.51 -8.73 10.60
CA ILE A 131 -0.94 -8.47 10.78
C ILE A 131 -1.23 -6.96 10.70
N HIS A 132 -0.37 -6.13 11.28
CA HIS A 132 -0.55 -4.68 11.26
C HIS A 132 -0.40 -4.13 9.84
N VAL A 133 0.49 -4.72 9.03
CA VAL A 133 0.65 -4.37 7.63
C VAL A 133 -0.55 -4.84 6.79
N TYR A 134 -1.05 -6.07 7.02
CA TYR A 134 -2.25 -6.54 6.32
C TYR A 134 -3.49 -5.70 6.66
N ARG A 135 -3.67 -5.31 7.93
CA ARG A 135 -4.70 -4.37 8.37
C ARG A 135 -4.60 -3.04 7.61
N LEU A 136 -3.39 -2.47 7.51
CA LEU A 136 -3.14 -1.22 6.80
C LEU A 136 -3.48 -1.34 5.30
N VAL A 137 -2.91 -2.33 4.60
CA VAL A 137 -3.13 -2.48 3.15
C VAL A 137 -4.59 -2.80 2.85
N TRP A 138 -5.27 -3.53 3.73
CA TRP A 138 -6.71 -3.76 3.64
C TRP A 138 -7.51 -2.46 3.77
N ARG A 139 -7.17 -1.62 4.75
CA ARG A 139 -7.78 -0.28 4.89
C ARG A 139 -7.58 0.56 3.63
N GLN A 140 -6.38 0.56 3.05
CA GLN A 140 -6.10 1.25 1.78
C GLN A 140 -6.88 0.67 0.61
N THR A 141 -7.06 -0.66 0.58
CA THR A 141 -7.90 -1.35 -0.41
C THR A 141 -9.36 -0.93 -0.30
N LEU A 142 -9.88 -0.76 0.92
CA LEU A 142 -11.23 -0.25 1.14
C LEU A 142 -11.38 1.21 0.69
N PHE A 143 -10.37 2.07 0.89
CA PHE A 143 -10.37 3.43 0.37
C PHE A 143 -10.36 3.46 -1.17
N PHE A 144 -9.54 2.63 -1.79
CA PHE A 144 -9.55 2.44 -3.25
C PHE A 144 -10.94 2.02 -3.73
N GLY A 145 -11.54 1.01 -3.10
CA GLY A 145 -12.89 0.53 -3.41
C GLY A 145 -13.97 1.59 -3.23
N HIS A 146 -13.90 2.44 -2.20
CA HIS A 146 -14.82 3.57 -2.03
C HIS A 146 -14.67 4.63 -3.12
N ASN A 147 -13.43 4.84 -3.58
CA ASN A 147 -13.14 5.80 -4.64
C ASN A 147 -13.54 5.29 -6.03
N LEU A 148 -13.69 3.97 -6.22
CA LEU A 148 -14.28 3.41 -7.45
C LEU A 148 -15.72 3.89 -7.68
N ILE A 149 -16.43 4.36 -6.65
CA ILE A 149 -17.74 5.00 -6.82
C ILE A 149 -17.62 6.27 -7.69
N VAL A 150 -16.60 7.10 -7.43
CA VAL A 150 -16.35 8.31 -8.24
C VAL A 150 -16.01 7.93 -9.69
N TYR A 151 -15.20 6.88 -9.85
CA TYR A 151 -14.87 6.35 -11.18
C TYR A 151 -16.12 5.84 -11.92
N ALA A 152 -17.00 5.10 -11.25
CA ALA A 152 -18.25 4.62 -11.86
C ALA A 152 -19.17 5.77 -12.28
N VAL A 153 -19.29 6.81 -11.46
CA VAL A 153 -20.03 8.03 -11.81
C VAL A 153 -19.38 8.73 -13.00
N MET A 154 -18.05 8.84 -13.01
CA MET A 154 -17.30 9.44 -14.12
C MET A 154 -17.56 8.71 -15.45
N LEU A 155 -17.61 7.38 -15.47
CA LEU A 155 -17.92 6.62 -16.70
C LEU A 155 -19.31 6.92 -17.29
N VAL A 156 -20.28 7.31 -16.46
CA VAL A 156 -21.62 7.72 -16.94
C VAL A 156 -21.56 9.05 -17.68
N PHE A 157 -20.74 9.99 -17.20
CA PHE A 157 -20.60 11.32 -17.81
C PHE A 157 -19.55 11.36 -18.95
N PHE A 158 -18.52 10.52 -18.87
CA PHE A 158 -17.40 10.44 -19.81
C PHE A 158 -17.13 8.97 -20.19
N PRO A 159 -17.97 8.39 -21.07
CA PRO A 159 -17.86 6.97 -21.43
C PRO A 159 -16.49 6.64 -22.02
N GLN A 160 -15.90 5.53 -21.56
CA GLN A 160 -14.62 5.01 -22.04
C GLN A 160 -14.83 3.71 -22.85
N PRO A 161 -14.02 3.42 -23.88
CA PRO A 161 -14.18 2.26 -24.75
C PRO A 161 -13.69 0.96 -24.09
N LEU A 162 -14.32 0.57 -22.98
CA LEU A 162 -13.92 -0.60 -22.19
C LEU A 162 -14.15 -1.91 -22.95
N ARG A 163 -13.16 -2.79 -22.92
CA ARG A 163 -13.11 -4.12 -23.53
C ARG A 163 -12.99 -5.19 -22.45
N TRP A 164 -13.28 -6.44 -22.80
CA TRP A 164 -13.07 -7.58 -21.89
C TRP A 164 -11.62 -7.74 -21.42
N THR A 165 -10.65 -7.28 -22.21
CA THR A 165 -9.23 -7.23 -21.84
C THR A 165 -8.95 -6.32 -20.65
N ASP A 166 -9.81 -5.33 -20.40
CA ASP A 166 -9.63 -4.34 -19.33
C ASP A 166 -9.96 -4.88 -17.94
N LEU A 167 -10.51 -6.10 -17.88
CA LEU A 167 -10.61 -6.86 -16.64
C LEU A 167 -9.23 -7.18 -16.04
N SER A 168 -8.15 -7.01 -16.81
CA SER A 168 -6.77 -7.03 -16.31
C SER A 168 -6.50 -5.96 -15.24
N ALA A 169 -7.34 -4.92 -15.15
CA ALA A 169 -7.30 -3.94 -14.05
C ALA A 169 -7.39 -4.60 -12.67
N PHE A 170 -8.21 -5.65 -12.52
CA PHE A 170 -8.35 -6.36 -11.25
C PHE A 170 -7.07 -7.13 -10.88
N LEU A 171 -6.43 -7.74 -11.88
CA LEU A 171 -5.15 -8.43 -11.69
C LEU A 171 -4.03 -7.43 -11.39
N ALA A 172 -4.00 -6.30 -12.09
CA ALA A 172 -3.08 -5.20 -11.85
C ALA A 172 -3.23 -4.63 -10.44
N PHE A 173 -4.46 -4.46 -9.97
CA PHE A 173 -4.74 -4.05 -8.60
C PHE A 173 -4.28 -5.10 -7.57
N GLY A 174 -4.49 -6.39 -7.83
CA GLY A 174 -3.95 -7.46 -6.98
C GLY A 174 -2.42 -7.39 -6.86
N LEU A 175 -1.73 -7.13 -7.96
CA LEU A 175 -0.29 -6.93 -7.97
C LEU A 175 0.13 -5.65 -7.22
N LEU A 176 -0.66 -4.57 -7.31
CA LEU A 176 -0.44 -3.34 -6.54
C LEU A 176 -0.60 -3.59 -5.03
N VAL A 177 -1.60 -4.37 -4.61
CA VAL A 177 -1.81 -4.78 -3.21
C VAL A 177 -0.61 -5.56 -2.68
N VAL A 178 -0.12 -6.53 -3.46
CA VAL A 178 1.09 -7.31 -3.12
C VAL A 178 2.31 -6.39 -2.98
N ASN A 179 2.43 -5.36 -3.81
CA ASN A 179 3.50 -4.39 -3.71
C ASN A 179 3.36 -3.48 -2.49
N GLY A 180 2.15 -3.00 -2.19
CA GLY A 180 1.86 -2.20 -1.01
C GLY A 180 2.24 -2.93 0.30
N MET A 181 2.05 -4.26 0.35
CA MET A 181 2.42 -5.07 1.51
C MET A 181 3.93 -5.07 1.80
N TRP A 182 4.78 -5.34 0.81
CA TRP A 182 6.22 -5.39 1.08
C TRP A 182 6.79 -3.99 1.35
N VAL A 183 6.26 -2.95 0.70
CA VAL A 183 6.66 -1.55 0.90
C VAL A 183 6.33 -1.11 2.32
N ALA A 184 5.08 -1.28 2.75
CA ALA A 184 4.64 -0.90 4.09
C ALA A 184 5.39 -1.67 5.18
N LEU A 185 5.67 -2.96 4.95
CA LEU A 185 6.44 -3.78 5.88
C LEU A 185 7.90 -3.35 5.95
N LEU A 186 8.54 -3.09 4.82
CA LEU A 186 9.94 -2.66 4.75
C LEU A 186 10.13 -1.30 5.42
N ILE A 187 9.40 -0.28 4.95
CA ILE A 187 9.52 1.08 5.46
C ILE A 187 9.11 1.12 6.94
N GLY A 188 8.03 0.43 7.31
CA GLY A 188 7.61 0.33 8.71
C GLY A 188 8.71 -0.21 9.61
N ILE A 189 9.36 -1.33 9.25
CA ILE A 189 10.45 -1.90 10.08
C ILE A 189 11.60 -0.89 10.20
N ILE A 190 12.00 -0.25 9.11
CA ILE A 190 13.12 0.71 9.14
C ILE A 190 12.75 1.94 9.98
N SER A 191 11.52 2.45 9.87
CA SER A 191 11.03 3.58 10.66
C SER A 191 10.93 3.31 12.16
N THR A 192 10.69 2.06 12.58
CA THR A 192 10.79 1.73 14.02
C THR A 192 12.21 1.92 14.55
N ARG A 193 13.22 1.68 13.70
CA ARG A 193 14.63 1.90 14.07
C ARG A 193 15.01 3.37 14.04
N PHE A 194 14.49 4.13 13.07
CA PHE A 194 14.83 5.54 12.84
C PHE A 194 13.57 6.40 12.86
N ARG A 195 13.37 7.13 13.96
CA ARG A 195 12.17 7.96 14.20
C ARG A 195 12.04 9.16 13.27
N ASP A 196 13.11 9.54 12.57
CA ASP A 196 13.10 10.64 11.60
C ASP A 196 12.64 10.20 10.20
N LEU A 197 12.48 8.89 9.96
CA LEU A 197 12.05 8.39 8.66
C LEU A 197 10.60 8.68 8.30
N PRO A 198 9.61 8.65 9.20
CA PRO A 198 8.24 8.99 8.83
C PRO A 198 8.11 10.41 8.24
N PRO A 199 8.64 11.49 8.88
CA PRO A 199 8.63 12.82 8.26
C PRO A 199 9.33 12.87 6.89
N VAL A 200 10.50 12.23 6.76
CA VAL A 200 11.23 12.14 5.48
C VAL A 200 10.41 11.42 4.42
N THR A 201 9.72 10.34 4.80
CA THR A 201 8.86 9.56 3.91
C THR A 201 7.69 10.41 3.41
N GLN A 202 7.07 11.22 4.26
CA GLN A 202 5.98 12.12 3.84
C GLN A 202 6.48 13.14 2.79
N SER A 203 7.63 13.78 3.04
CA SER A 203 8.22 14.71 2.08
C SER A 203 8.59 14.03 0.76
N LEU A 204 9.13 12.81 0.82
CA LEU A 204 9.49 12.04 -0.37
C LEU A 204 8.25 11.65 -1.17
N VAL A 205 7.18 11.17 -0.52
CA VAL A 205 5.91 10.86 -1.19
C VAL A 205 5.34 12.11 -1.89
N GLN A 206 5.39 13.27 -1.24
CA GLN A 206 4.96 14.52 -1.85
C GLN A 206 5.79 14.88 -3.09
N LEU A 207 7.11 14.69 -3.06
CA LEU A 207 7.97 14.90 -4.23
C LEU A 207 7.66 13.90 -5.36
N LEU A 208 7.47 12.63 -5.00
CA LEU A 208 7.15 11.54 -5.94
C LEU A 208 5.82 11.75 -6.66
N PHE A 209 4.85 12.43 -6.02
CA PHE A 209 3.61 12.85 -6.67
C PHE A 209 3.88 13.71 -7.91
N PHE A 210 4.75 14.71 -7.80
CA PHE A 210 5.05 15.61 -8.91
C PHE A 210 5.91 14.95 -10.00
N LEU A 211 6.78 14.01 -9.62
CA LEU A 211 7.63 13.25 -10.54
C LEU A 211 6.86 12.18 -11.33
N THR A 212 5.67 11.79 -10.86
CA THR A 212 4.85 10.76 -11.50
C THR A 212 3.76 11.44 -12.35
N PRO A 213 3.47 10.99 -13.58
CA PRO A 213 2.41 11.55 -14.43
C PRO A 213 1.02 11.17 -13.92
N ILE A 214 0.64 11.77 -12.79
CA ILE A 214 -0.67 11.58 -12.17
C ILE A 214 -1.67 12.56 -12.75
N VAL A 215 -1.27 13.83 -12.81
CA VAL A 215 -2.13 14.95 -13.22
C VAL A 215 -1.91 15.38 -14.67
N TRP A 216 -0.73 15.07 -15.22
CA TRP A 216 -0.36 15.36 -16.61
C TRP A 216 -0.25 14.06 -17.41
N MET A 217 -0.36 14.18 -18.73
CA MET A 217 -0.35 13.05 -19.67
C MET A 217 1.05 12.83 -20.23
N TYR A 218 1.55 11.60 -20.09
CA TYR A 218 2.83 11.21 -20.65
C TYR A 218 2.82 11.28 -22.18
N ASP A 219 1.75 10.77 -22.82
CA ASP A 219 1.66 10.68 -24.28
C ASP A 219 1.71 12.06 -24.95
N VAL A 220 1.02 13.05 -24.38
CA VAL A 220 1.04 14.45 -24.87
C VAL A 220 2.45 15.05 -24.84
N LEU A 221 3.26 14.73 -23.83
CA LEU A 221 4.65 15.21 -23.73
C LEU A 221 5.60 14.44 -24.64
N ARG A 222 5.35 13.14 -24.83
CA ARG A 222 6.12 12.27 -25.73
C ARG A 222 6.00 12.73 -27.19
N ASP A 223 4.80 13.13 -27.60
CA ASP A 223 4.53 13.57 -28.97
C ASP A 223 5.06 14.99 -29.25
N ASN A 224 5.47 15.74 -28.22
CA ASN A 224 6.08 17.05 -28.37
C ASN A 224 7.60 16.94 -28.63
N PRO A 225 8.11 17.33 -29.82
CA PRO A 225 9.52 17.19 -30.17
C PRO A 225 10.48 17.93 -29.23
N ALA A 226 10.03 19.02 -28.59
CA ALA A 226 10.85 19.82 -27.70
C ALA A 226 11.07 19.17 -26.32
N VAL A 227 10.22 18.23 -25.92
CA VAL A 227 10.19 17.65 -24.57
C VAL A 227 10.26 16.11 -24.59
N ALA A 228 10.15 15.48 -25.76
CA ALA A 228 10.15 14.03 -25.94
C ALA A 228 11.33 13.31 -25.27
N GLU A 229 12.53 13.89 -25.33
CA GLU A 229 13.71 13.28 -24.70
C GLU A 229 13.63 13.33 -23.17
N ARG A 230 13.07 14.42 -22.61
CA ARG A 230 12.82 14.55 -21.16
C ARG A 230 11.68 13.66 -20.69
N ALA A 231 10.68 13.44 -21.54
CA ALA A 231 9.57 12.54 -21.25
C ALA A 231 10.05 11.10 -21.01
N ARG A 232 11.06 10.62 -21.76
CA ARG A 232 11.60 9.25 -21.57
C ARG A 232 12.20 9.00 -20.18
N TRP A 233 12.66 10.03 -19.47
CA TRP A 233 13.16 9.87 -18.09
C TRP A 233 12.05 9.49 -17.11
N VAL A 234 10.79 9.78 -17.46
CA VAL A 234 9.62 9.41 -16.67
C VAL A 234 9.43 7.89 -16.65
N GLU A 235 9.77 7.19 -17.74
CA GLU A 235 9.71 5.73 -17.81
C GLU A 235 10.69 5.04 -16.85
N LEU A 236 11.74 5.74 -16.38
CA LEU A 236 12.66 5.22 -15.36
C LEU A 236 12.04 5.23 -13.96
N ASN A 237 10.96 5.99 -13.74
CA ASN A 237 10.28 6.06 -12.46
C ASN A 237 9.44 4.78 -12.24
N PRO A 238 9.74 3.95 -11.22
CA PRO A 238 8.94 2.76 -10.94
C PRO A 238 7.45 3.04 -10.69
N LEU A 239 7.14 4.20 -10.09
CA LEU A 239 5.76 4.61 -9.78
C LEU A 239 4.93 4.92 -11.01
N PHE A 240 5.57 5.34 -12.11
CA PHE A 240 4.90 5.49 -13.39
C PHE A 240 4.27 4.16 -13.80
N HIS A 241 5.06 3.08 -13.77
CA HIS A 241 4.59 1.75 -14.15
C HIS A 241 3.45 1.26 -13.26
N PHE A 242 3.49 1.53 -11.95
CA PHE A 242 2.40 1.17 -11.05
C PHE A 242 1.08 1.88 -11.37
N VAL A 243 1.13 3.18 -11.68
CA VAL A 243 -0.05 3.97 -12.02
C VAL A 243 -0.62 3.53 -13.37
N GLU A 244 0.26 3.37 -14.36
CA GLU A 244 -0.13 3.09 -15.74
C GLU A 244 -0.71 1.68 -15.91
N LEU A 245 -0.21 0.70 -15.13
CA LEU A 245 -0.69 -0.68 -15.12
C LEU A 245 -2.19 -0.78 -14.83
N ILE A 246 -2.72 0.11 -13.99
CA ILE A 246 -4.15 0.15 -13.64
C ILE A 246 -4.89 1.16 -14.52
N ARG A 247 -4.26 2.31 -14.78
CA ARG A 247 -4.89 3.40 -15.51
C ARG A 247 -5.32 3.00 -16.91
N ARG A 248 -4.44 2.39 -17.69
CA ARG A 248 -4.72 2.04 -19.09
C ARG A 248 -5.93 1.13 -19.25
N PRO A 249 -6.02 -0.02 -18.55
CA PRO A 249 -7.22 -0.83 -18.52
C PRO A 249 -8.48 -0.03 -18.11
N MET A 250 -8.40 0.78 -17.04
CA MET A 250 -9.54 1.55 -16.56
C MET A 250 -10.00 2.66 -17.53
N LEU A 251 -9.20 3.03 -18.52
CA LEU A 251 -9.54 3.99 -19.57
C LEU A 251 -9.80 3.32 -20.93
N GLY A 252 -9.75 1.99 -21.03
CA GLY A 252 -9.92 1.27 -22.29
C GLY A 252 -8.76 1.44 -23.28
N GLN A 253 -7.57 1.78 -22.77
CA GLN A 253 -6.36 1.99 -23.55
C GLN A 253 -5.55 0.70 -23.69
N ASP A 254 -4.69 0.65 -24.72
CA ASP A 254 -3.87 -0.52 -25.01
C ASP A 254 -2.85 -0.79 -23.89
N GLN A 255 -2.80 -2.05 -23.47
CA GLN A 255 -2.02 -2.49 -22.31
C GLN A 255 -0.59 -2.82 -22.72
N GLU A 256 0.38 -2.24 -22.03
CA GLU A 256 1.80 -2.46 -22.30
C GLU A 256 2.35 -3.61 -21.44
N TRP A 257 2.76 -4.69 -22.10
CA TRP A 257 3.32 -5.87 -21.41
C TRP A 257 4.61 -5.58 -20.65
N HIS A 258 5.40 -4.58 -21.07
CA HIS A 258 6.63 -4.23 -20.40
C HIS A 258 6.38 -3.72 -18.98
N THR A 259 5.30 -2.95 -18.77
CA THR A 259 4.88 -2.42 -17.47
C THR A 259 4.60 -3.56 -16.49
N TRP A 260 3.95 -4.63 -16.96
CA TRP A 260 3.70 -5.84 -16.17
C TRP A 260 5.01 -6.49 -15.70
N PHE A 261 5.97 -6.70 -16.59
CA PHE A 261 7.25 -7.32 -16.24
C PHE A 261 8.04 -6.47 -15.24
N ILE A 262 8.04 -5.15 -15.41
CA ILE A 262 8.73 -4.23 -14.50
C ILE A 262 8.09 -4.30 -13.11
N VAL A 263 6.76 -4.21 -13.01
CA VAL A 263 6.05 -4.25 -11.72
C VAL A 263 6.21 -5.61 -11.02
N ILE A 264 6.18 -6.72 -11.78
CA ILE A 264 6.48 -8.05 -11.22
C ILE A 264 7.93 -8.13 -10.74
N GLY A 265 8.89 -7.61 -11.52
CA GLY A 265 10.29 -7.54 -11.13
C GLY A 265 10.50 -6.76 -9.83
N ILE A 266 9.85 -5.60 -9.70
CA ILE A 266 9.85 -4.79 -8.48
C ILE A 266 9.26 -5.57 -7.31
N ALA A 267 8.16 -6.30 -7.52
CA ALA A 267 7.55 -7.12 -6.48
C ALA A 267 8.53 -8.20 -5.98
N LEU A 268 9.19 -8.91 -6.90
CA LEU A 268 10.14 -9.97 -6.56
C LEU A 268 11.35 -9.43 -5.79
N VAL A 269 11.95 -8.34 -6.28
CA VAL A 269 13.11 -7.70 -5.62
C VAL A 269 12.69 -7.10 -4.27
N GLY A 270 11.56 -6.41 -4.22
CA GLY A 270 11.01 -5.81 -3.01
C GLY A 270 10.72 -6.83 -1.92
N TRP A 271 10.03 -7.93 -2.25
CA TRP A 271 9.80 -9.01 -1.30
C TRP A 271 11.10 -9.70 -0.84
N ALA A 272 12.06 -9.91 -1.75
CA ALA A 272 13.37 -10.47 -1.37
C ALA A 272 14.08 -9.56 -0.35
N LEU A 273 14.12 -8.25 -0.58
CA LEU A 273 14.69 -7.26 0.33
C LEU A 273 13.94 -7.23 1.67
N THR A 274 12.61 -7.22 1.64
CA THR A 274 11.78 -7.23 2.86
C THR A 274 12.01 -8.49 3.69
N LEU A 275 12.11 -9.66 3.06
CA LEU A 275 12.41 -10.92 3.76
C LEU A 275 13.81 -10.92 4.38
N LEU A 276 14.80 -10.31 3.72
CA LEU A 276 16.15 -10.12 4.28
C LEU A 276 16.12 -9.22 5.52
N VAL A 277 15.37 -8.12 5.47
CA VAL A 277 15.19 -7.20 6.60
C VAL A 277 14.43 -7.88 7.74
N MET A 278 13.34 -8.59 7.46
CA MET A 278 12.57 -9.34 8.45
C MET A 278 13.43 -10.40 9.15
N ARG A 279 14.24 -11.15 8.40
CA ARG A 279 15.16 -12.16 8.96
C ARG A 279 16.05 -11.57 10.05
N ARG A 280 16.51 -10.32 9.86
CA ARG A 280 17.49 -9.68 10.75
C ARG A 280 16.85 -8.88 11.88
N TYR A 281 15.71 -8.23 11.62
CA TYR A 281 15.19 -7.17 12.49
C TYR A 281 13.79 -7.43 13.07
N ARG A 282 13.04 -8.45 12.62
CA ARG A 282 11.65 -8.68 13.11
C ARG A 282 11.54 -8.78 14.63
N SER A 283 12.50 -9.44 15.28
CA SER A 283 12.48 -9.64 16.74
C SER A 283 12.80 -8.38 17.52
N ARG A 284 13.31 -7.35 16.85
CA ARG A 284 13.69 -6.06 17.46
C ARG A 284 12.58 -5.04 17.38
N VAL A 285 11.60 -5.23 16.49
CA VAL A 285 10.48 -4.30 16.29
C VAL A 285 9.76 -4.02 17.61
N ALA A 286 9.40 -5.06 18.37
CA ALA A 286 8.72 -4.90 19.67
C ALA A 286 9.55 -4.14 20.74
N TYR A 287 10.88 -4.05 20.58
CA TYR A 287 11.75 -3.29 21.49
C TYR A 287 12.00 -1.85 21.03
N TRP A 288 11.78 -1.55 19.75
CA TRP A 288 12.06 -0.23 19.16
C TRP A 288 10.85 0.68 19.13
N VAL A 289 9.67 0.06 19.12
CA VAL A 289 8.36 0.69 19.12
C VAL A 289 8.01 1.24 20.50
#